data_AF-M0C9L8-F1
#
_entry.id   AF-M0C9L8-F1
#
_cell.length_a   1.000
_cell.length_b   1.000
_cell.length_c   1.000
_cell.angle_alpha   90.00
_cell.angle_beta   90.00
_cell.angle_gamma   90.00
#
_symmetry.space_group_name_H-M   'P 1'
#
loop_
_entity.id
_entity.type
_entity.pdbx_description
1 polymer ?
#
loop_
_entity_poly.entity_id
_entity_poly.type
_entity_poly.pdbx_seq_one_letter_code
_entity_poly.pdbx_strand_id
1 'polypeptide(L)'
;MTREYSRRDWLRKASVAGVAVGGGAVGLSGTGSARPALVDPDDVGLTADCADDDRAVFCATNDGRRPAFLEWQRRPLEPGIEFIDCQTILVVGTFAEVVTEVSFLTEAGLIGNDFLYFNSVDGVRVIDITEHERGPADGIIGTAEAFEEGPTVPGAGDVVASNPEYDACQEEYFGEIVVEGTESATDDESATAAAATGDRNRLVVPPSSTRCFSVAVDDDPVAVDLFYDGDRVDTAVSATDKPCPDRPGRGRRIRGWFR
;
A
#
# COMPACT_ATOMS: atom_id res chain seq x y z
N MET A 1 43.44 -17.21 3.94
CA MET A 1 43.32 -16.18 2.89
C MET A 1 42.43 -16.72 1.80
N THR A 2 41.12 -16.59 2.01
CA THR A 2 40.06 -17.01 1.10
C THR A 2 39.47 -15.72 0.54
N ARG A 3 39.52 -15.55 -0.79
CA ARG A 3 38.96 -14.39 -1.48
C ARG A 3 37.45 -14.54 -1.52
N GLU A 4 36.74 -13.64 -0.83
CA GLU A 4 35.33 -13.36 -1.10
C GLU A 4 35.19 -12.83 -2.52
N TYR A 5 34.44 -13.54 -3.35
CA TYR A 5 33.94 -13.00 -4.60
C TYR A 5 32.55 -12.41 -4.33
N SER A 6 32.46 -11.09 -4.39
CA SER A 6 31.20 -10.35 -4.28
C SER A 6 30.31 -10.61 -5.50
N ARG A 7 29.01 -10.83 -5.27
CA ARG A 7 27.92 -11.02 -6.26
C ARG A 7 27.89 -9.98 -7.39
N ARG A 8 28.55 -8.82 -7.24
CA ARG A 8 28.63 -7.75 -8.27
C ARG A 8 29.45 -8.09 -9.51
N ASP A 9 30.23 -9.16 -9.50
CA ASP A 9 31.09 -9.55 -10.64
C ASP A 9 30.39 -10.51 -11.64
N TRP A 10 29.20 -11.02 -11.31
CA TRP A 10 28.50 -12.00 -12.17
C TRP A 10 27.63 -11.36 -13.26
N LEU A 11 27.10 -10.15 -13.04
CA LEU A 11 26.22 -9.48 -14.00
C LEU A 11 26.94 -8.76 -15.16
N ARG A 12 28.28 -8.85 -15.26
CA ARG A 12 29.05 -8.26 -16.37
C ARG A 12 29.55 -9.25 -17.42
N LYS A 13 29.19 -10.54 -17.36
CA LYS A 13 29.80 -11.58 -18.20
C LYS A 13 28.89 -12.49 -19.02
N ALA A 14 27.58 -12.24 -19.09
CA ALA A 14 26.69 -13.09 -19.88
C ALA A 14 25.85 -12.31 -20.89
N SER A 15 26.48 -11.85 -21.98
CA SER A 15 25.82 -11.74 -23.31
C SER A 15 26.77 -11.21 -24.39
N VAL A 16 27.80 -11.98 -24.76
CA VAL A 16 28.45 -11.88 -26.08
C VAL A 16 28.88 -13.28 -26.52
N ALA A 17 28.10 -13.92 -27.39
CA ALA A 17 28.57 -14.82 -28.45
C ALA A 17 27.37 -15.19 -29.33
N GLY A 18 27.31 -14.60 -30.52
CA GLY A 18 26.32 -14.92 -31.54
C GLY A 18 26.71 -16.14 -32.38
N VAL A 19 25.72 -16.67 -33.09
CA VAL A 19 25.93 -17.36 -34.37
C VAL A 19 25.04 -16.68 -35.40
N ALA A 20 25.68 -16.18 -36.45
CA ALA A 20 25.07 -15.55 -37.61
C ALA A 20 24.65 -16.61 -38.63
N VAL A 21 23.42 -16.51 -39.15
CA VAL A 21 23.05 -17.03 -40.48
C VAL A 21 22.05 -16.06 -41.13
N GLY A 22 22.55 -15.34 -42.15
CA GLY A 22 21.85 -15.14 -43.43
C GLY A 22 20.69 -14.13 -43.54
N GLY A 23 21.01 -12.95 -44.10
CA GLY A 23 20.26 -12.40 -45.24
C GLY A 23 19.16 -11.37 -44.95
N GLY A 24 19.34 -10.16 -45.50
CA GLY A 24 18.25 -9.22 -45.77
C GLY A 24 18.36 -7.89 -45.04
N ALA A 25 18.86 -6.87 -45.74
CA ALA A 25 18.91 -5.50 -45.27
C ALA A 25 17.50 -4.89 -45.15
N VAL A 26 17.12 -4.44 -43.95
CA VAL A 26 16.29 -3.25 -43.73
C VAL A 26 16.80 -2.59 -42.45
N GLY A 27 17.47 -1.45 -42.59
CA GLY A 27 17.86 -0.61 -41.47
C GLY A 27 16.63 0.08 -40.89
N LEU A 28 16.15 -0.41 -39.75
CA LEU A 28 15.31 0.37 -38.85
C LEU A 28 16.22 0.79 -37.69
N SER A 29 16.70 2.02 -37.78
CA SER A 29 17.25 2.74 -36.64
C SER A 29 16.16 2.88 -35.60
N GLY A 30 16.00 1.87 -34.75
CA GLY A 30 15.25 1.98 -33.53
C GLY A 30 15.96 3.01 -32.68
N THR A 31 15.44 4.24 -32.66
CA THR A 31 15.66 5.12 -31.52
C THR A 31 15.07 4.38 -30.33
N GLY A 32 15.91 3.64 -29.63
CA GLY A 32 15.59 3.19 -28.29
C GLY A 32 15.35 4.46 -27.51
N SER A 33 14.08 4.86 -27.37
CA SER A 33 13.68 5.84 -26.39
C SER A 33 14.15 5.26 -25.08
N ALA A 34 15.30 5.76 -24.61
CA ALA A 34 15.78 5.47 -23.27
C ALA A 34 14.60 5.80 -22.37
N ARG A 35 13.94 4.76 -21.84
CA ARG A 35 12.87 4.94 -20.86
C ARG A 35 13.47 5.89 -19.82
N PRO A 36 12.85 7.06 -19.56
CA PRO A 36 13.34 7.94 -18.53
C PRO A 36 13.48 7.09 -17.28
N ALA A 37 14.66 7.09 -16.66
CA ALA A 37 14.87 6.22 -15.50
C ALA A 37 13.78 6.50 -14.46
N LEU A 38 13.24 5.42 -13.93
CA LEU A 38 12.02 5.34 -13.15
C LEU A 38 12.17 6.10 -11.83
N VAL A 39 11.07 6.64 -11.31
CA VAL A 39 10.95 7.04 -9.89
C VAL A 39 10.95 5.76 -9.06
N ASP A 40 11.53 5.84 -7.87
CA ASP A 40 11.46 4.76 -6.88
C ASP A 40 10.03 4.69 -6.32
N PRO A 41 9.32 3.56 -6.34
CA PRO A 41 7.96 3.47 -5.78
C PRO A 41 7.86 4.03 -4.36
N ASP A 42 8.89 3.82 -3.54
CA ASP A 42 8.97 4.29 -2.15
C ASP A 42 9.06 5.81 -2.01
N ASP A 43 9.45 6.52 -3.09
CA ASP A 43 9.47 7.98 -3.13
C ASP A 43 8.05 8.57 -3.37
N VAL A 44 7.04 7.74 -3.60
CA VAL A 44 5.68 8.16 -3.96
C VAL A 44 4.71 7.72 -2.87
N GLY A 45 3.82 8.62 -2.46
CA GLY A 45 2.79 8.30 -1.48
C GLY A 45 1.45 8.94 -1.80
N LEU A 46 0.41 8.54 -1.09
CA LEU A 46 -0.95 8.98 -1.18
C LEU A 46 -1.52 9.18 0.23
N THR A 47 -2.11 10.35 0.46
CA THR A 47 -2.78 10.65 1.72
C THR A 47 -4.15 11.26 1.47
N ALA A 48 -5.11 10.96 2.35
CA ALA A 48 -6.36 11.71 2.40
C ALA A 48 -6.14 13.03 3.15
N ASP A 49 -6.41 14.16 2.49
CA ASP A 49 -6.21 15.49 3.07
C ASP A 49 -7.46 15.98 3.81
N CYS A 50 -8.64 15.70 3.27
CA CYS A 50 -9.92 16.07 3.86
C CYS A 50 -11.09 15.29 3.23
N ALA A 51 -12.22 15.21 3.93
CA ALA A 51 -13.46 14.66 3.40
C ALA A 51 -14.70 15.39 3.96
N ASP A 52 -15.72 15.54 3.10
CA ASP A 52 -17.07 16.00 3.40
C ASP A 52 -18.09 15.06 2.71
N ASP A 53 -19.39 15.26 2.97
CA ASP A 53 -20.52 14.45 2.45
C ASP A 53 -20.55 14.20 0.93
N ASP A 54 -19.96 15.08 0.10
CA ASP A 54 -20.00 14.95 -1.37
C ASP A 54 -18.62 14.87 -2.04
N ARG A 55 -17.55 14.96 -1.25
CA ARG A 55 -16.18 14.99 -1.78
C ARG A 55 -15.12 14.65 -0.74
N ALA A 56 -14.11 13.89 -1.18
CA ALA A 56 -12.81 13.80 -0.52
C ALA A 56 -11.69 14.39 -1.38
N VAL A 57 -10.63 14.87 -0.73
CA VAL A 57 -9.40 15.33 -1.39
C VAL A 57 -8.26 14.40 -0.99
N PHE A 58 -7.55 13.91 -1.99
CA PHE A 58 -6.37 13.09 -1.83
C PHE A 58 -5.16 13.83 -2.37
N CYS A 59 -4.01 13.68 -1.73
CA CYS A 59 -2.76 14.30 -2.10
C CYS A 59 -1.70 13.23 -2.35
N ALA A 60 -1.21 13.17 -3.58
CA ALA A 60 -0.08 12.33 -3.95
C ALA A 60 1.23 13.11 -3.77
N THR A 61 2.18 12.52 -3.06
CA THR A 61 3.54 13.03 -2.86
C THR A 61 4.51 12.36 -3.82
N ASN A 62 5.58 13.06 -4.16
CA ASN A 62 6.73 12.53 -4.88
C ASN A 62 7.97 13.20 -4.30
N ASP A 63 8.68 12.50 -3.43
CA ASP A 63 9.93 12.95 -2.80
C ASP A 63 11.15 12.67 -3.68
N GLY A 64 10.95 11.90 -4.74
CA GLY A 64 11.93 11.58 -5.75
C GLY A 64 12.40 12.79 -6.56
N ARG A 65 13.53 12.60 -7.24
CA ARG A 65 14.20 13.66 -8.04
C ARG A 65 13.67 13.79 -9.45
N ARG A 66 12.66 12.99 -9.81
CA ARG A 66 12.11 12.90 -11.17
C ARG A 66 10.59 13.01 -11.12
N PRO A 67 9.93 13.45 -12.20
CA PRO A 67 8.47 13.44 -12.24
C PRO A 67 7.93 12.00 -12.19
N ALA A 68 6.91 11.78 -11.37
CA ALA A 68 6.16 10.53 -11.29
C ALA A 68 4.93 10.60 -12.21
N PHE A 69 4.76 9.57 -13.04
CA PHE A 69 3.60 9.39 -13.91
C PHE A 69 2.74 8.29 -13.32
N LEU A 70 1.69 8.70 -12.61
CA LEU A 70 0.88 7.84 -11.78
C LEU A 70 -0.50 7.64 -12.39
N GLU A 71 -1.13 6.56 -11.99
CA GLU A 71 -2.53 6.29 -12.23
C GLU A 71 -3.24 6.14 -10.88
N TRP A 72 -4.50 6.52 -10.79
CA TRP A 72 -5.29 6.31 -9.57
C TRP A 72 -6.68 5.81 -9.89
N GLN A 73 -7.24 5.06 -8.96
CA GLN A 73 -8.56 4.46 -9.07
C GLN A 73 -9.34 4.61 -7.77
N ARG A 74 -10.60 5.07 -7.87
CA ARG A 74 -11.55 4.99 -6.77
C ARG A 74 -12.06 3.56 -6.67
N ARG A 75 -12.15 3.04 -5.44
CA ARG A 75 -12.74 1.74 -5.13
C ARG A 75 -13.72 1.86 -3.95
N PRO A 76 -14.89 1.20 -4.01
CA PRO A 76 -15.77 1.08 -2.85
C PRO A 76 -15.09 0.23 -1.77
N LEU A 77 -15.41 0.51 -0.50
CA LEU A 77 -14.93 -0.29 0.61
C LEU A 77 -15.85 -1.48 0.84
N GLU A 78 -15.27 -2.66 1.00
CA GLU A 78 -15.98 -3.88 1.37
C GLU A 78 -15.72 -4.19 2.85
N PRO A 79 -16.73 -4.67 3.61
CA PRO A 79 -16.50 -5.09 4.98
C PRO A 79 -15.43 -6.16 5.08
N GLY A 80 -14.49 -5.98 6.01
CA GLY A 80 -13.38 -6.90 6.23
C GLY A 80 -12.10 -6.20 6.67
N ILE A 81 -10.98 -6.90 6.47
CA ILE A 81 -9.62 -6.40 6.72
C ILE A 81 -8.83 -6.47 5.41
N GLU A 82 -8.20 -5.37 5.04
CA GLU A 82 -7.32 -5.28 3.88
C GLU A 82 -5.92 -4.81 4.32
N PHE A 83 -4.87 -5.46 3.83
CA PHE A 83 -3.49 -5.01 4.03
C PHE A 83 -3.17 -3.88 3.05
N ILE A 84 -2.78 -2.72 3.58
CA ILE A 84 -2.30 -1.59 2.77
C ILE A 84 -0.80 -1.77 2.49
N ASP A 85 -0.03 -2.10 3.53
CA ASP A 85 1.41 -2.35 3.48
C ASP A 85 1.83 -3.33 4.60
N CYS A 86 3.13 -3.47 4.84
CA CYS A 86 3.71 -4.36 5.85
C CYS A 86 3.31 -4.04 7.30
N GLN A 87 2.94 -2.80 7.59
CA GLN A 87 2.71 -2.24 8.93
C GLN A 87 1.29 -1.70 9.11
N THR A 88 0.53 -1.58 8.02
CA THR A 88 -0.75 -0.88 7.98
C THR A 88 -1.87 -1.76 7.42
N ILE A 89 -2.98 -1.83 8.15
CA ILE A 89 -4.23 -2.45 7.71
C ILE A 89 -5.38 -1.44 7.65
N LEU A 90 -6.31 -1.70 6.74
CA LEU A 90 -7.62 -1.07 6.66
C LEU A 90 -8.67 -2.02 7.21
N VAL A 91 -9.43 -1.58 8.20
CA VAL A 91 -10.54 -2.33 8.78
C VAL A 91 -11.85 -1.63 8.45
N VAL A 92 -12.79 -2.36 7.86
CA VAL A 92 -14.12 -1.88 7.45
C VAL A 92 -15.18 -2.75 8.10
N GLY A 93 -16.02 -2.18 8.95
CA GLY A 93 -17.10 -2.86 9.65
C GLY A 93 -17.33 -2.31 11.06
N THR A 94 -18.12 -3.04 11.84
CA THR A 94 -18.35 -2.74 13.25
C THR A 94 -17.82 -3.91 14.07
N PHE A 95 -16.68 -3.70 14.73
CA PHE A 95 -15.95 -4.72 15.49
C PHE A 95 -15.68 -4.22 16.90
N ALA A 96 -15.84 -5.09 17.89
CA ALA A 96 -15.54 -4.80 19.29
C ALA A 96 -14.03 -4.65 19.56
N GLU A 97 -13.20 -5.41 18.84
CA GLU A 97 -11.75 -5.37 18.95
C GLU A 97 -11.10 -5.88 17.66
N VAL A 98 -9.89 -5.40 17.37
CA VAL A 98 -9.02 -5.90 16.30
C VAL A 98 -7.71 -6.35 16.92
N VAL A 99 -7.25 -7.54 16.56
CA VAL A 99 -5.98 -8.10 17.02
C VAL A 99 -5.07 -8.30 15.83
N THR A 100 -3.81 -7.89 15.95
CA THR A 100 -2.80 -8.20 14.95
C THR A 100 -1.67 -9.04 15.53
N GLU A 101 -1.24 -10.04 14.79
CA GLU A 101 0.02 -10.74 15.04
C GLU A 101 1.14 -9.99 14.33
N VAL A 102 2.13 -9.55 15.10
CA VAL A 102 3.23 -8.74 14.61
C VAL A 102 4.56 -9.47 14.85
N SER A 103 5.36 -9.58 13.79
CA SER A 103 6.73 -10.08 13.84
C SER A 103 7.72 -8.92 13.84
N PHE A 104 8.82 -8.99 14.60
CA PHE A 104 9.81 -7.91 14.70
C PHE A 104 11.21 -8.43 15.06
N LEU A 105 12.26 -7.63 14.85
CA LEU A 105 13.60 -7.99 15.32
C LEU A 105 13.83 -7.53 16.76
N THR A 106 14.19 -8.49 17.61
CA THR A 106 14.67 -8.19 18.96
C THR A 106 16.05 -7.54 18.93
N GLU A 107 16.46 -6.89 20.02
CA GLU A 107 17.81 -6.33 20.17
C GLU A 107 18.93 -7.37 19.99
N ALA A 108 18.61 -8.66 20.17
CA ALA A 108 19.54 -9.78 19.97
C ALA A 108 19.63 -10.24 18.50
N GLY A 109 18.89 -9.62 17.57
CA GLY A 109 18.82 -10.03 16.16
C GLY A 109 18.00 -11.30 15.93
N LEU A 110 17.13 -11.67 16.87
CA LEU A 110 16.20 -12.79 16.72
C LEU A 110 14.80 -12.26 16.37
N ILE A 111 14.05 -13.04 15.60
CA ILE A 111 12.64 -12.73 15.29
C ILE A 111 11.79 -12.98 16.54
N GLY A 112 11.09 -11.95 17.01
CA GLY A 112 10.04 -12.03 18.01
C GLY A 112 8.66 -11.97 17.34
N ASN A 113 7.64 -12.46 18.04
CA ASN A 113 6.24 -12.30 17.68
C ASN A 113 5.46 -11.80 18.90
N ASP A 114 4.51 -10.91 18.68
CA ASP A 114 3.58 -10.43 19.72
C ASP A 114 2.19 -10.20 19.13
N PHE A 115 1.18 -10.16 20.00
CA PHE A 115 -0.18 -9.80 19.63
C PHE A 115 -0.49 -8.38 20.11
N LEU A 116 -0.85 -7.51 19.18
CA LEU A 116 -1.28 -6.14 19.48
C LEU A 116 -2.80 -6.07 19.43
N TYR A 117 -3.39 -5.39 20.42
CA TYR A 117 -4.83 -5.28 20.60
C TYR A 117 -5.25 -3.84 20.34
N PHE A 118 -6.16 -3.66 19.39
CA PHE A 118 -6.69 -2.36 19.02
C PHE A 118 -8.16 -2.29 19.39
N ASN A 119 -8.55 -1.17 20.02
CA ASN A 119 -9.93 -0.91 20.42
C ASN A 119 -10.92 -1.03 19.25
N SER A 120 -12.21 -1.07 19.61
CA SER A 120 -13.35 -1.14 18.69
C SER A 120 -13.23 -0.27 17.44
N VAL A 121 -13.72 -0.80 16.34
CA VAL A 121 -13.88 -0.12 15.06
C VAL A 121 -15.37 0.03 14.78
N ASP A 122 -15.80 1.24 14.41
CA ASP A 122 -17.17 1.49 13.93
C ASP A 122 -17.10 2.23 12.59
N GLY A 123 -17.43 1.53 11.50
CA GLY A 123 -17.32 2.04 10.14
C GLY A 123 -15.98 1.71 9.52
N VAL A 124 -15.04 2.66 9.46
CA VAL A 124 -13.75 2.53 8.76
C VAL A 124 -12.62 3.01 9.63
N ARG A 125 -11.56 2.21 9.74
CA ARG A 125 -10.34 2.59 10.46
C ARG A 125 -9.09 2.09 9.74
N VAL A 126 -8.13 2.98 9.55
CA VAL A 126 -6.75 2.60 9.21
C VAL A 126 -6.00 2.39 10.52
N ILE A 127 -5.26 1.29 10.62
CA ILE A 127 -4.47 0.92 11.79
C ILE A 127 -3.04 0.68 11.32
N ASP A 128 -2.14 1.55 11.78
CA ASP A 128 -0.69 1.37 11.69
C ASP A 128 -0.17 0.82 13.03
N ILE A 129 0.71 -0.19 12.99
CA ILE A 129 1.25 -0.80 14.23
C ILE A 129 1.95 0.21 15.14
N THR A 130 2.52 1.27 14.59
CA THR A 130 3.27 2.30 15.31
C THR A 130 2.36 3.19 16.15
N GLU A 131 1.05 3.18 15.90
CA GLU A 131 0.05 3.84 16.76
C GLU A 131 -0.09 3.13 18.11
N HIS A 132 0.24 1.84 18.18
CA HIS A 132 0.16 1.08 19.41
C HIS A 132 1.37 1.39 20.30
N GLU A 133 1.15 1.67 21.60
CA GLU A 133 2.22 2.06 22.53
C GLU A 133 3.36 1.03 22.63
N ARG A 134 3.03 -0.26 22.43
CA ARG A 134 3.98 -1.38 22.40
C ARG A 134 4.35 -1.84 20.99
N GLY A 135 3.88 -1.15 19.96
CA GLY A 135 4.18 -1.46 18.57
C GLY A 135 5.68 -1.28 18.29
N PRO A 136 6.38 -2.33 17.81
CA PRO A 136 7.75 -2.18 17.36
C PRO A 136 7.79 -1.35 16.07
N ALA A 137 8.76 -0.42 15.97
CA ALA A 137 8.90 0.45 14.80
C ALA A 137 9.23 -0.32 13.52
N ASP A 138 9.89 -1.46 13.66
CA ASP A 138 10.28 -2.40 12.60
C ASP A 138 9.38 -3.65 12.56
N GLY A 139 8.20 -3.59 13.20
CA GLY A 139 7.26 -4.70 13.17
C GLY A 139 6.63 -4.90 11.81
N ILE A 140 6.20 -6.12 11.51
CA ILE A 140 5.42 -6.47 10.32
C ILE A 140 4.15 -7.15 10.80
N ILE A 141 2.99 -6.74 10.30
CA ILE A 141 1.74 -7.46 10.54
C ILE A 141 1.74 -8.72 9.66
N GLY A 142 1.68 -9.89 10.28
CA GLY A 142 1.50 -11.17 9.59
C GLY A 142 0.04 -11.53 9.41
N THR A 143 -0.74 -11.43 10.49
CA THR A 143 -2.16 -11.77 10.51
C THR A 143 -2.93 -10.68 11.25
N ALA A 144 -4.15 -10.41 10.81
CA ALA A 144 -5.09 -9.54 11.50
C ALA A 144 -6.44 -10.24 11.66
N GLU A 145 -7.03 -10.08 12.83
CA GLU A 145 -8.30 -10.66 13.23
C GLU A 145 -9.22 -9.56 13.77
N ALA A 146 -10.49 -9.56 13.36
CA ALA A 146 -11.50 -8.66 13.88
C ALA A 146 -12.65 -9.46 14.52
N PHE A 147 -13.13 -8.97 15.64
CA PHE A 147 -14.10 -9.65 16.50
C PHE A 147 -15.36 -8.79 16.63
N GLU A 148 -16.52 -9.34 16.32
CA GLU A 148 -17.81 -8.65 16.43
C GLU A 148 -18.25 -8.54 17.90
N GLU A 149 -18.04 -9.59 18.70
CA GLU A 149 -18.49 -9.69 20.10
C GLU A 149 -17.55 -10.50 21.01
N GLY A 150 -17.71 -10.34 22.33
CA GLY A 150 -17.21 -11.31 23.32
C GLY A 150 -15.73 -11.16 23.70
N PRO A 151 -15.17 -12.14 24.46
CA PRO A 151 -13.76 -12.10 24.83
C PRO A 151 -12.89 -12.45 23.63
N THR A 152 -12.00 -11.54 23.28
CA THR A 152 -11.05 -11.66 22.19
C THR A 152 -9.97 -12.70 22.51
N VAL A 153 -9.89 -13.75 21.69
CA VAL A 153 -8.86 -14.78 21.79
C VAL A 153 -8.21 -14.92 20.41
N PRO A 154 -6.89 -14.70 20.28
CA PRO A 154 -6.20 -14.90 19.00
C PRO A 154 -6.45 -16.30 18.42
N GLY A 155 -6.64 -16.36 17.10
CA GLY A 155 -7.00 -17.55 16.34
C GLY A 155 -8.51 -17.85 16.30
N ALA A 156 -9.35 -16.94 16.79
CA ALA A 156 -10.81 -17.11 16.86
C ALA A 156 -11.58 -15.89 16.32
N GLY A 157 -10.95 -15.01 15.55
CA GLY A 157 -11.59 -13.87 14.91
C GLY A 157 -12.77 -14.25 14.01
N ASP A 158 -13.80 -13.40 13.98
CA ASP A 158 -14.95 -13.54 13.08
C ASP A 158 -14.55 -13.22 11.63
N VAL A 159 -13.62 -12.29 11.47
CA VAL A 159 -12.94 -11.97 10.20
C VAL A 159 -11.44 -12.12 10.40
N VAL A 160 -10.80 -12.83 9.48
CA VAL A 160 -9.35 -13.06 9.49
C VAL A 160 -8.77 -12.69 8.14
N ALA A 161 -7.64 -11.99 8.15
CA ALA A 161 -6.86 -11.69 6.96
C ALA A 161 -5.37 -11.95 7.23
N SER A 162 -4.66 -12.45 6.22
CA SER A 162 -3.22 -12.67 6.25
C SER A 162 -2.54 -11.70 5.29
N ASN A 163 -1.35 -11.24 5.65
CA ASN A 163 -0.56 -10.34 4.82
C ASN A 163 -0.10 -11.07 3.55
N PRO A 164 -0.57 -10.68 2.36
CA PRO A 164 -0.20 -11.35 1.11
C PRO A 164 1.28 -11.14 0.75
N GLU A 165 1.90 -10.07 1.25
CA GLU A 165 3.28 -9.69 0.99
C GLU A 165 4.21 -10.04 2.16
N TYR A 166 3.77 -10.88 3.10
CA TYR A 166 4.52 -11.15 4.34
C TYR A 166 5.98 -11.55 4.12
N ASP A 167 6.24 -12.45 3.17
CA ASP A 167 7.60 -12.89 2.84
C ASP A 167 8.44 -11.74 2.28
N ALA A 168 7.87 -10.90 1.42
CA ALA A 168 8.55 -9.72 0.87
C ALA A 168 8.85 -8.69 1.97
N CYS A 169 7.89 -8.45 2.87
CA CYS A 169 8.08 -7.60 4.04
C CYS A 169 9.20 -8.11 4.95
N GLN A 170 9.28 -9.42 5.18
CA GLN A 170 10.36 -10.01 5.99
C GLN A 170 11.73 -9.78 5.34
N GLU A 171 11.85 -9.98 4.03
CA GLU A 171 13.10 -9.73 3.31
C GLU A 171 13.51 -8.25 3.37
N GLU A 172 12.55 -7.34 3.28
CA GLU A 172 12.79 -5.90 3.36
C GLU A 172 13.26 -5.46 4.76
N TYR A 173 12.51 -5.81 5.80
CA TYR A 173 12.75 -5.34 7.16
C TYR A 173 13.85 -6.14 7.86
N PHE A 174 13.94 -7.45 7.62
CA PHE A 174 14.83 -8.35 8.34
C PHE A 174 16.01 -8.87 7.50
N GLY A 175 15.98 -8.64 6.18
CA GLY A 175 16.96 -9.17 5.23
C GLY A 175 16.70 -10.64 4.85
N GLU A 176 17.61 -11.25 4.07
CA GLU A 176 17.55 -12.68 3.73
C GLU A 176 17.73 -13.52 5.01
N ILE A 177 16.62 -13.91 5.62
CA ILE A 177 16.62 -14.85 6.74
C ILE A 177 16.92 -16.22 6.13
N VAL A 178 18.16 -16.68 6.25
CA VAL A 178 18.52 -18.06 5.87
C VAL A 178 17.85 -19.00 6.87
N VAL A 179 16.59 -19.35 6.62
CA VAL A 179 15.90 -20.40 7.37
C VAL A 179 16.50 -21.73 6.91
N GLU A 180 17.51 -22.23 7.62
CA GLU A 180 17.93 -23.63 7.48
C GLU A 180 16.82 -24.55 8.04
N GLY A 181 15.84 -24.82 7.19
CA GLY A 181 14.88 -25.91 7.34
C GLY A 181 13.66 -25.59 8.21
N THR A 182 12.53 -25.30 7.56
CA THR A 182 11.24 -25.93 7.87
C THR A 182 10.39 -25.85 6.61
N GLU A 183 9.95 -27.00 6.13
CA GLU A 183 9.10 -27.16 4.95
C GLU A 183 7.67 -26.81 5.37
N SER A 184 7.28 -25.55 5.23
CA SER A 184 5.87 -25.15 5.41
C SER A 184 5.10 -25.47 4.15
N ALA A 185 4.13 -26.39 4.27
CA ALA A 185 3.14 -26.64 3.25
C ALA A 185 2.15 -25.46 3.24
N THR A 186 2.25 -24.61 2.23
CA THR A 186 1.23 -23.60 1.92
C THR A 186 0.18 -24.23 1.01
N ASP A 187 -1.03 -24.41 1.55
CA ASP A 187 -2.23 -24.57 0.73
C ASP A 187 -2.50 -23.22 0.06
N ASP A 188 -2.16 -23.17 -1.23
CA ASP A 188 -2.29 -22.02 -2.13
C ASP A 188 -3.78 -21.81 -2.46
N GLU A 189 -4.52 -21.16 -1.57
CA GLU A 189 -5.80 -20.55 -1.92
C GLU A 189 -5.54 -19.10 -2.31
N SER A 190 -5.05 -18.94 -3.54
CA SER A 190 -4.90 -17.66 -4.22
C SER A 190 -6.26 -16.98 -4.30
N ALA A 191 -6.54 -16.12 -3.33
CA ALA A 191 -7.65 -15.17 -3.40
C ALA A 191 -7.30 -14.19 -4.53
N THR A 192 -7.85 -14.45 -5.71
CA THR A 192 -7.83 -13.49 -6.81
C THR A 192 -8.51 -12.21 -6.34
N ALA A 193 -7.70 -11.21 -5.98
CA ALA A 193 -8.15 -9.85 -5.81
C ALA A 193 -8.94 -9.48 -7.07
N ALA A 194 -10.24 -9.20 -6.90
CA ALA A 194 -11.09 -8.79 -7.99
C ALA A 194 -10.50 -7.51 -8.58
N ALA A 195 -9.88 -7.62 -9.77
CA ALA A 195 -9.38 -6.49 -10.50
C ALA A 195 -10.58 -5.55 -10.76
N ALA A 196 -10.64 -4.45 -10.02
CA ALA A 196 -11.68 -3.45 -10.19
C ALA A 196 -11.59 -2.92 -11.64
N THR A 197 -12.61 -3.19 -12.45
CA THR A 197 -12.67 -2.84 -13.88
C THR A 197 -13.02 -1.37 -14.11
N GLY A 198 -12.44 -0.46 -13.33
CA GLY A 198 -12.65 0.98 -13.44
C GLY A 198 -11.62 1.64 -14.35
N ASP A 199 -12.02 2.72 -15.02
CA ASP A 199 -11.09 3.57 -15.75
C ASP A 199 -10.11 4.22 -14.76
N ARG A 200 -8.81 3.93 -14.92
CA ARG A 200 -7.75 4.58 -14.15
C ARG A 200 -7.54 6.02 -14.63
N ASN A 201 -7.42 6.94 -13.68
CA ASN A 201 -7.19 8.35 -13.95
C ASN A 201 -5.71 8.67 -13.87
N ARG A 202 -5.20 9.47 -14.79
CA ARG A 202 -3.77 9.82 -14.82
C ARG A 202 -3.45 11.02 -13.94
N LEU A 203 -2.30 10.98 -13.28
CA LEU A 203 -1.76 12.04 -12.45
C LEU A 203 -0.26 12.20 -12.72
N VAL A 204 0.21 13.43 -12.83
CA VAL A 204 1.66 13.72 -12.94
C VAL A 204 2.06 14.54 -11.73
N VAL A 205 2.97 13.98 -10.92
CA VAL A 205 3.49 14.63 -9.72
C VAL A 205 4.92 15.06 -9.99
N PRO A 206 5.21 16.39 -10.05
CA PRO A 206 6.58 16.87 -10.20
C PRO A 206 7.50 16.36 -9.08
N PRO A 207 8.83 16.34 -9.29
CA PRO A 207 9.78 15.94 -8.25
C PRO A 207 9.70 16.86 -7.02
N SER A 208 9.91 16.27 -5.85
CA SER A 208 9.88 16.95 -4.54
C SER A 208 8.64 17.83 -4.37
N SER A 209 7.46 17.28 -4.72
CA SER A 209 6.21 18.04 -4.71
C SER A 209 5.00 17.19 -4.40
N THR A 210 3.89 17.86 -4.10
CA THR A 210 2.60 17.25 -3.82
C THR A 210 1.57 17.72 -4.83
N ARG A 211 0.70 16.81 -5.29
CA ARG A 211 -0.45 17.13 -6.13
C ARG A 211 -1.71 16.54 -5.53
N CYS A 212 -2.69 17.41 -5.28
CA CYS A 212 -3.97 16.98 -4.76
C CYS A 212 -5.06 16.97 -5.83
N PHE A 213 -6.00 16.04 -5.69
CA PHE A 213 -7.15 15.85 -6.56
C PHE A 213 -8.38 15.50 -5.74
N SER A 214 -9.56 15.80 -6.29
CA SER A 214 -10.83 15.54 -5.61
C SER A 214 -11.52 14.31 -6.18
N VAL A 215 -12.05 13.48 -5.29
CA VAL A 215 -12.88 12.32 -5.62
C VAL A 215 -14.29 12.58 -5.06
N ALA A 216 -15.31 12.27 -5.86
CA ALA A 216 -16.68 12.29 -5.37
C ALA A 216 -16.85 11.13 -4.38
N VAL A 217 -17.35 11.46 -3.18
CA VAL A 217 -17.78 10.46 -2.21
C VAL A 217 -19.29 10.56 -2.05
N ASP A 218 -19.87 9.43 -1.68
CA ASP A 218 -21.28 9.33 -1.34
C ASP A 218 -21.36 9.21 0.20
N ASP A 219 -22.43 8.63 0.74
CA ASP A 219 -22.60 8.49 2.19
C ASP A 219 -21.53 7.58 2.85
N ASP A 220 -20.87 6.72 2.07
CA ASP A 220 -19.85 5.78 2.53
C ASP A 220 -18.42 6.23 2.16
N PRO A 221 -17.42 6.02 3.04
CA PRO A 221 -16.03 6.26 2.71
C PRO A 221 -15.55 5.41 1.52
N VAL A 222 -14.56 5.92 0.80
CA VAL A 222 -13.99 5.28 -0.39
C VAL A 222 -12.49 5.10 -0.22
N ALA A 223 -11.94 4.05 -0.83
CA ALA A 223 -10.51 3.93 -1.06
C ALA A 223 -10.11 4.58 -2.38
N VAL A 224 -8.89 5.09 -2.43
CA VAL A 224 -8.19 5.43 -3.64
C VAL A 224 -6.89 4.64 -3.66
N ASP A 225 -6.75 3.79 -4.67
CA ASP A 225 -5.52 3.06 -4.96
C ASP A 225 -4.68 3.90 -5.94
N LEU A 226 -3.40 4.10 -5.62
CA LEU A 226 -2.40 4.76 -6.45
C LEU A 226 -1.52 3.72 -7.14
N PHE A 227 -1.25 3.91 -8.42
CA PHE A 227 -0.51 2.96 -9.24
C PHE A 227 0.66 3.62 -9.96
N TYR A 228 1.74 2.86 -10.13
CA TYR A 228 2.91 3.20 -10.92
C TYR A 228 3.34 2.01 -11.79
N ASP A 229 3.50 2.23 -13.09
CA ASP A 229 3.78 1.19 -14.10
C ASP A 229 2.83 -0.03 -14.08
N GLY A 230 1.62 0.15 -13.53
CA GLY A 230 0.58 -0.88 -13.45
C GLY A 230 0.38 -1.46 -12.06
N ASP A 231 1.40 -1.38 -11.21
CA ASP A 231 1.44 -1.93 -9.85
C ASP A 231 0.89 -0.92 -8.85
N ARG A 232 0.19 -1.40 -7.82
CA ARG A 232 -0.33 -0.54 -6.74
C ARG A 232 0.84 -0.17 -5.84
N VAL A 233 1.06 1.13 -5.66
CA VAL A 233 2.16 1.66 -4.83
C VAL A 233 1.69 2.25 -3.52
N ASP A 234 0.43 2.69 -3.43
CA ASP A 234 -0.13 3.20 -2.18
C ASP A 234 -1.66 3.15 -2.20
N THR A 235 -2.29 3.20 -1.03
CA THR A 235 -3.74 3.26 -0.84
C THR A 235 -4.09 4.24 0.27
N ALA A 236 -5.07 5.12 0.03
CA ALA A 236 -5.62 5.99 1.06
C ALA A 236 -7.15 5.92 1.09
N VAL A 237 -7.72 6.10 2.27
CA VAL A 237 -9.18 6.11 2.46
C VAL A 237 -9.69 7.50 2.84
N SER A 238 -10.91 7.84 2.40
CA SER A 238 -11.52 9.13 2.71
C SER A 238 -12.00 9.28 4.16
N ALA A 239 -11.81 8.27 5.02
CA ALA A 239 -12.19 8.31 6.42
C ALA A 239 -11.21 9.19 7.21
N THR A 240 -11.39 10.52 7.14
CA THR A 240 -10.58 11.52 7.86
C THR A 240 -11.48 12.47 8.64
N ASP A 241 -11.05 12.84 9.86
CA ASP A 241 -11.76 13.80 10.71
C ASP A 241 -11.63 15.25 10.23
N LYS A 242 -10.81 15.50 9.20
CA LYS A 242 -10.54 16.85 8.69
C LYS A 242 -11.59 17.22 7.62
N PRO A 243 -12.48 18.19 7.90
CA PRO A 243 -13.44 18.67 6.89
C PRO A 243 -12.72 19.43 5.78
N CYS A 244 -13.24 19.37 4.56
CA CYS A 244 -12.64 20.14 3.48
C CYS A 244 -12.96 21.64 3.60
N PRO A 245 -12.02 22.51 3.21
CA PRO A 245 -12.30 23.94 3.16
C PRO A 245 -13.43 24.25 2.18
N ASP A 246 -14.35 25.13 2.60
CA ASP A 246 -15.46 25.63 1.80
C ASP A 246 -14.97 26.05 0.41
N ARG A 247 -15.60 25.54 -0.64
CA ARG A 247 -15.30 26.00 -2.01
C ARG A 247 -15.57 27.51 -2.08
N PRO A 248 -14.60 28.35 -2.50
CA PRO A 248 -14.86 29.76 -2.74
C PRO A 248 -15.85 29.86 -3.92
N GLY A 249 -17.15 30.02 -3.61
CA GLY A 249 -18.19 30.15 -4.63
C GLY A 249 -19.60 29.65 -4.26
N ARG A 250 -19.77 28.75 -3.28
CA ARG A 250 -21.12 28.46 -2.74
C ARG A 250 -21.45 29.44 -1.62
N GLY A 251 -21.68 30.70 -2.00
CA GLY A 251 -22.27 31.68 -1.10
C GLY A 251 -23.54 31.09 -0.49
N ARG A 252 -23.61 31.04 0.86
CA ARG A 252 -24.84 30.75 1.59
C ARG A 252 -25.94 31.61 0.98
N ARG A 253 -26.94 30.99 0.35
CA ARG A 253 -28.21 31.68 0.13
C ARG A 253 -28.81 31.88 1.51
N ILE A 254 -28.47 33.02 2.13
CA ILE A 254 -29.21 33.55 3.26
C ILE A 254 -30.64 33.72 2.72
N ARG A 255 -31.53 32.79 3.04
CA ARG A 255 -32.96 32.97 2.84
C ARG A 255 -33.37 34.08 3.81
N GLY A 256 -33.30 35.31 3.34
CA GLY A 256 -33.87 36.46 4.02
C GLY A 256 -35.36 36.21 4.23
N TRP A 257 -35.75 35.98 5.48
CA TRP A 257 -37.12 36.10 5.91
C TRP A 257 -37.47 37.60 5.91
N PHE A 258 -38.10 38.06 4.84
CA PHE A 258 -38.94 39.25 4.87
C PHE A 258 -40.39 38.77 4.86
N ARG A 259 -41.02 38.78 6.04
CA ARG A 259 -42.35 39.35 6.29
C ARG A 259 -42.68 39.31 7.78
#